data_AF-A0A6A6JG11-F1
#
_entry.id   AF-A0A6A6JG11-F1
#
_cell.length_a   1.000
_cell.length_b   1.000
_cell.length_c   1.000
_cell.angle_alpha   90.00
_cell.angle_beta   90.00
_cell.angle_gamma   90.00
#
_symmetry.space_group_name_H-M   'P 1'
#
loop_
_entity.id
_entity.type
_entity.pdbx_description
1 polymer ?
#
loop_
_entity_poly.entity_id
_entity_poly.type
_entity_poly.pdbx_seq_one_letter_code
_entity_poly.pdbx_strand_id
1 'polypeptide(L)'
;MDSIMMVVSRMSHPVQTPTMQDVRLLQHEERMALLSGPTVTLRHRVLTIEVPKRALMAFSPVLNSHLVTQPTTSEIRFDYEADQVTTFAFKAIVQFMNECIVLGQRVRLDHGYCVKNAIEMYRFGRLLGWTTYLEDISSFLEEQLPCPSKGEIFGRMELALFQTLDSQDMIYRRLVDILERDQFGDS
;
A
#
# COMPACT_ATOMS: atom_id res chain seq x y z
N MET A 1 18.46 -0.24 -21.78
CA MET A 1 17.66 -1.14 -20.94
C MET A 1 17.55 -0.38 -19.64
N ASP A 2 16.48 0.40 -19.52
CA ASP A 2 16.50 1.56 -18.63
C ASP A 2 15.81 1.17 -17.33
N SER A 3 16.65 0.89 -16.32
CA SER A 3 16.24 0.69 -14.94
C SER A 3 15.70 2.00 -14.35
N ILE A 4 14.66 1.91 -13.52
CA ILE A 4 14.17 3.04 -12.74
C ILE A 4 15.24 3.37 -11.69
N MET A 5 15.95 4.48 -11.89
CA MET A 5 16.86 5.06 -10.90
C MET A 5 16.12 6.20 -10.19
N MET A 6 15.69 5.99 -8.94
CA MET A 6 15.12 7.06 -8.13
C MET A 6 16.24 7.97 -7.63
N VAL A 7 16.45 9.10 -8.32
CA VAL A 7 17.34 10.17 -7.87
C VAL A 7 16.57 11.06 -6.89
N VAL A 8 16.96 11.02 -5.62
CA VAL A 8 16.43 11.92 -4.59
C VAL A 8 17.02 13.32 -4.82
N SER A 9 16.31 14.14 -5.60
CA SER A 9 16.69 15.55 -5.78
C SER A 9 16.14 16.37 -4.61
N ARG A 10 17.04 17.07 -3.90
CA ARG A 10 16.69 17.95 -2.78
C ARG A 10 16.17 19.30 -3.30
N MET A 11 15.07 19.73 -2.67
CA MET A 11 14.41 21.04 -2.71
C MET A 11 13.54 21.35 -3.94
N SER A 12 12.23 21.31 -3.72
CA SER A 12 11.23 22.00 -4.52
C SER A 12 10.01 22.32 -3.66
N HIS A 13 9.41 23.49 -3.92
CA HIS A 13 8.24 24.11 -3.27
C HIS A 13 7.15 23.12 -2.78
N PRO A 14 6.31 23.50 -1.78
CA PRO A 14 5.17 22.70 -1.37
C PRO A 14 4.20 22.62 -2.55
N VAL A 15 4.40 21.61 -3.40
CA VAL A 15 3.38 21.12 -4.32
C VAL A 15 2.27 20.67 -3.40
N GLN A 16 1.15 21.39 -3.40
CA GLN A 16 -0.09 20.86 -2.85
C GLN A 16 -0.31 19.52 -3.54
N THR A 17 0.02 18.43 -2.84
CA THR A 17 -0.33 17.10 -3.28
C THR A 17 -1.84 17.12 -3.40
N PRO A 18 -2.41 16.97 -4.61
CA PRO A 18 -3.86 16.92 -4.72
C PRO A 18 -4.33 15.79 -3.82
N THR A 19 -5.14 16.13 -2.81
CA THR A 19 -5.69 15.14 -1.90
C THR A 19 -6.58 14.24 -2.75
N MET A 20 -6.10 13.04 -3.07
CA MET A 20 -6.92 12.10 -3.82
C MET A 20 -8.15 11.75 -3.00
N GLN A 21 -9.32 11.92 -3.62
CA GLN A 21 -10.58 11.46 -3.05
C GLN A 21 -10.59 9.94 -3.04
N ASP A 22 -11.17 9.35 -1.98
CA ASP A 22 -11.47 7.93 -1.95
C ASP A 22 -12.43 7.55 -3.09
N VAL A 23 -11.99 6.67 -4.00
CA VAL A 23 -12.76 6.22 -5.17
C VAL A 23 -14.09 5.58 -4.76
N ARG A 24 -14.16 4.99 -3.56
CA ARG A 24 -15.39 4.39 -3.04
C ARG A 24 -16.49 5.43 -2.81
N LEU A 25 -16.14 6.70 -2.62
CA LEU A 25 -17.05 7.81 -2.36
C LEU A 25 -17.56 8.50 -3.63
N LEU A 26 -16.96 8.22 -4.80
CA LEU A 26 -17.42 8.75 -6.08
C LEU A 26 -18.82 8.21 -6.43
N GLN A 27 -19.57 8.94 -7.25
CA GLN A 27 -20.84 8.46 -7.79
C GLN A 27 -20.61 7.25 -8.73
N HIS A 28 -21.66 6.45 -8.94
CA HIS A 28 -21.54 5.25 -9.77
C HIS A 28 -21.01 5.55 -11.18
N GLU A 29 -21.55 6.59 -11.84
CA GLU A 29 -21.11 7.00 -13.18
C GLU A 29 -19.65 7.42 -13.21
N GLU A 30 -19.19 8.18 -12.21
CA GLU A 30 -17.80 8.61 -12.07
C GLU A 30 -16.86 7.42 -11.89
N ARG A 31 -17.25 6.42 -11.08
CA ARG A 31 -16.48 5.18 -10.92
C ARG A 31 -16.40 4.40 -12.24
N MET A 32 -17.52 4.23 -12.93
CA MET A 32 -17.53 3.52 -14.22
C MET A 32 -16.69 4.25 -15.29
N ALA A 33 -16.64 5.58 -15.25
CA ALA A 33 -15.79 6.37 -16.14
C ALA A 33 -14.29 6.07 -15.97
N LEU A 34 -13.84 5.58 -14.80
CA LEU A 34 -12.45 5.18 -14.57
C LEU A 34 -12.04 3.95 -15.37
N LEU A 35 -13.00 3.14 -15.83
CA LEU A 35 -12.75 1.96 -16.66
C LEU A 35 -12.57 2.28 -18.15
N SER A 36 -12.86 3.53 -18.54
CA SER A 36 -12.76 3.97 -19.94
C SER A 36 -11.34 4.41 -20.32
N GLY A 37 -11.01 4.26 -21.60
CA GLY A 37 -9.75 4.74 -22.18
C GLY A 37 -8.64 3.69 -22.22
N PRO A 38 -7.37 4.12 -22.35
CA PRO A 38 -6.25 3.20 -22.50
C PRO A 38 -5.95 2.44 -21.21
N THR A 39 -5.41 1.24 -21.37
CA THR A 39 -4.90 0.40 -20.28
C THR A 39 -3.39 0.56 -20.13
N VAL A 40 -2.90 0.26 -18.92
CA VAL A 40 -1.48 0.11 -18.62
C VAL A 40 -1.28 -1.30 -18.09
N THR A 41 -0.23 -1.96 -18.56
CA THR A 41 0.15 -3.30 -18.10
C THR A 41 0.93 -3.18 -16.80
N LEU A 42 0.39 -3.72 -15.71
CA LEU A 42 1.14 -3.94 -14.47
C LEU A 42 1.81 -5.31 -14.54
N ARG A 43 3.13 -5.34 -14.33
CA ARG A 43 3.93 -6.58 -14.32
C ARG A 43 4.58 -6.78 -12.96
N HIS A 44 4.41 -7.97 -12.40
CA HIS A 44 5.12 -8.41 -11.20
C HIS A 44 5.53 -9.88 -11.36
N ARG A 45 6.84 -10.14 -11.47
CA ARG A 45 7.38 -11.47 -11.79
C ARG A 45 6.78 -12.00 -13.10
N VAL A 46 6.17 -13.19 -13.06
CA VAL A 46 5.48 -13.81 -14.20
C VAL A 46 4.04 -13.32 -14.37
N LEU A 47 3.53 -12.52 -13.43
CA LEU A 47 2.16 -12.02 -13.48
C LEU A 47 2.11 -10.72 -14.26
N THR A 48 1.14 -10.67 -15.16
CA THR A 48 0.85 -9.52 -16.01
C THR A 48 -0.63 -9.25 -15.93
N ILE A 49 -1.02 -8.02 -15.60
CA ILE A 49 -2.42 -7.61 -15.48
C ILE A 49 -2.59 -6.27 -16.20
N GLU A 50 -3.57 -6.16 -17.09
CA GLU A 50 -3.95 -4.89 -17.69
C GLU A 50 -4.95 -4.15 -16.81
N VAL A 51 -4.66 -2.89 -16.52
CA VAL A 51 -5.52 -2.05 -15.68
C VAL A 51 -5.81 -0.73 -16.40
N PRO A 52 -7.05 -0.21 -16.40
CA PRO A 52 -7.36 1.10 -16.96
C PRO A 52 -6.46 2.19 -16.36
N LYS A 53 -5.84 3.00 -17.23
CA LYS A 53 -4.88 4.04 -16.81
C LYS A 53 -5.51 5.01 -15.80
N ARG A 54 -6.75 5.42 -16.07
CA ARG A 54 -7.52 6.34 -15.20
C ARG A 54 -7.76 5.76 -13.82
N ALA A 55 -8.07 4.46 -13.73
CA ALA A 55 -8.17 3.78 -12.44
C ALA A 55 -6.85 3.84 -11.68
N LEU A 56 -5.71 3.49 -12.29
CA LEU A 56 -4.40 3.56 -11.61
C LEU A 56 -4.10 4.96 -11.07
N MET A 57 -4.36 5.98 -11.88
CA MET A 57 -4.16 7.38 -11.50
C MET A 57 -5.10 7.83 -10.37
N ALA A 58 -6.31 7.29 -10.30
CA ALA A 58 -7.28 7.62 -9.25
C ALA A 58 -6.97 6.93 -7.91
N PHE A 59 -6.39 5.73 -7.95
CA PHE A 59 -6.09 4.96 -6.73
C PHE A 59 -4.73 5.30 -6.13
N SER A 60 -3.70 5.62 -6.93
CA SER A 60 -2.33 5.81 -6.45
C SER A 60 -1.78 7.20 -6.80
N PRO A 61 -1.44 8.06 -5.81
CA PRO A 61 -0.82 9.36 -6.11
C PRO A 61 0.57 9.19 -6.73
N VAL A 62 1.27 8.12 -6.35
CA VAL A 62 2.59 7.76 -6.88
C VAL A 62 2.49 7.41 -8.36
N LEU A 63 1.58 6.48 -8.72
CA LEU A 63 1.36 6.13 -10.12
C LEU A 63 0.75 7.27 -10.91
N ASN A 64 -0.11 8.09 -10.31
CA ASN A 64 -0.63 9.30 -10.94
C ASN A 64 0.52 10.24 -11.34
N SER A 65 1.40 10.57 -10.40
CA SER A 65 2.57 11.44 -10.64
C SER A 65 3.47 10.86 -11.75
N HIS A 66 3.72 9.55 -11.71
CA HIS A 66 4.50 8.85 -12.72
C HIS A 66 3.84 8.91 -14.11
N LEU A 67 2.56 8.58 -14.22
CA LEU A 67 1.81 8.50 -15.49
C LEU A 67 1.45 9.86 -16.09
N VAL A 68 1.43 10.93 -15.28
CA VAL A 68 1.35 12.32 -15.75
C VAL A 68 2.69 12.75 -16.33
N THR A 69 3.79 12.41 -15.66
CA THR A 69 5.15 12.76 -16.12
C THR A 69 5.53 11.97 -17.37
N GLN A 70 5.07 10.72 -17.49
CA GLN A 70 5.35 9.82 -18.60
C GLN A 70 4.02 9.31 -19.21
N PRO A 71 3.33 10.14 -20.01
CA PRO A 71 1.99 9.83 -20.49
C PRO A 71 1.94 8.64 -21.45
N THR A 72 3.06 8.32 -22.12
CA THR A 72 3.19 7.19 -23.05
C THR A 72 3.51 5.86 -22.37
N THR A 73 3.66 5.83 -21.04
CA THR A 73 3.92 4.59 -20.30
C THR A 73 2.77 3.60 -20.50
N SER A 74 3.09 2.47 -21.11
CA SER A 74 2.17 1.35 -21.35
C SER A 74 2.41 0.18 -20.41
N GLU A 75 3.54 0.14 -19.71
CA GLU A 75 3.90 -0.92 -18.76
C GLU A 75 4.56 -0.34 -17.51
N ILE A 76 4.15 -0.81 -16.33
CA ILE A 76 4.76 -0.53 -15.03
C ILE A 76 5.22 -1.86 -14.44
N ARG A 77 6.49 -1.94 -14.05
CA ARG A 77 7.09 -3.15 -13.48
C ARG A 77 7.34 -2.99 -11.98
N PHE A 78 7.07 -4.05 -11.24
CA PHE A 78 7.40 -4.23 -9.84
C PHE A 78 8.39 -5.41 -9.74
N ASP A 79 9.67 -5.14 -10.00
CA ASP A 79 10.74 -6.15 -10.16
C ASP A 79 11.59 -6.27 -8.87
N TYR A 80 12.02 -7.49 -8.53
CA TYR A 80 12.43 -7.87 -7.17
C TYR A 80 13.90 -7.56 -6.83
N GLU A 81 14.08 -6.68 -5.85
CA GLU A 81 14.97 -6.74 -4.66
C GLU A 81 14.77 -5.43 -3.85
N ALA A 82 14.39 -4.34 -4.54
CA ALA A 82 14.04 -3.05 -3.92
C ALA A 82 12.56 -2.92 -3.52
N ASP A 83 11.63 -3.54 -4.26
CA ASP A 83 10.21 -3.14 -4.21
C ASP A 83 9.38 -3.80 -3.09
N GLN A 84 9.90 -4.83 -2.41
CA GLN A 84 9.24 -5.50 -1.27
C GLN A 84 7.80 -6.04 -1.53
N VAL A 85 7.33 -6.04 -2.78
CA VAL A 85 5.99 -6.47 -3.17
C VAL A 85 5.94 -7.99 -3.33
N THR A 86 4.99 -8.64 -2.66
CA THR A 86 4.73 -10.07 -2.88
C THR A 86 3.65 -10.26 -3.94
N THR A 87 3.67 -11.45 -4.55
CA THR A 87 2.65 -11.86 -5.52
C THR A 87 1.24 -11.85 -4.94
N PHE A 88 1.11 -12.17 -3.65
CA PHE A 88 -0.15 -12.10 -2.93
C PHE A 88 -0.64 -10.64 -2.81
N ALA A 89 0.18 -9.76 -2.26
CA ALA A 89 -0.16 -8.34 -2.10
C ALA A 89 -0.48 -7.69 -3.44
N PHE A 90 0.29 -8.00 -4.49
CA PHE A 90 0.06 -7.52 -5.85
C PHE A 90 -1.36 -7.85 -6.35
N LYS A 91 -1.75 -9.13 -6.26
CA LYS A 91 -3.09 -9.57 -6.68
C LYS A 91 -4.20 -8.94 -5.84
N ALA A 92 -4.05 -8.95 -4.51
CA ALA A 92 -5.06 -8.45 -3.59
C ALA A 92 -5.34 -6.97 -3.81
N ILE A 93 -4.31 -6.16 -4.01
CA ILE A 93 -4.44 -4.71 -4.25
C ILE A 93 -5.11 -4.44 -5.60
N VAL A 94 -4.70 -5.13 -6.66
CA VAL A 94 -5.34 -4.96 -7.98
C VAL A 94 -6.82 -5.38 -7.95
N GLN A 95 -7.13 -6.49 -7.27
CA GLN A 95 -8.52 -6.94 -7.09
C GLN A 95 -9.34 -5.91 -6.31
N PHE A 96 -8.80 -5.37 -5.21
CA PHE A 96 -9.46 -4.35 -4.42
C PHE A 96 -9.77 -3.08 -5.22
N MET A 97 -8.87 -2.63 -6.11
CA MET A 97 -9.16 -1.49 -6.99
C MET A 97 -10.40 -1.75 -7.84
N ASN A 98 -10.45 -2.93 -8.46
CA ASN A 98 -11.57 -3.33 -9.31
C ASN A 98 -12.87 -3.41 -8.51
N GLU A 99 -12.84 -4.01 -7.33
CA GLU A 99 -14.00 -4.09 -6.45
C GLU A 99 -14.48 -2.70 -6.02
N CYS A 100 -13.57 -1.78 -5.64
CA CYS A 100 -13.93 -0.41 -5.27
C CYS A 100 -14.66 0.32 -6.41
N ILE A 101 -14.23 0.13 -7.65
CA ILE A 101 -14.90 0.72 -8.82
C ILE A 101 -16.31 0.13 -8.97
N VAL A 102 -16.44 -1.19 -8.95
CA VAL A 102 -17.69 -1.91 -9.23
C VAL A 102 -18.70 -1.77 -8.08
N LEU A 103 -18.25 -1.95 -6.84
CA LEU A 103 -19.11 -2.10 -5.66
C LEU A 103 -19.15 -0.84 -4.77
N GLY A 104 -18.20 0.09 -4.89
CA GLY A 104 -18.19 1.37 -4.16
C GLY A 104 -17.92 1.23 -2.65
N GLN A 105 -18.66 1.99 -1.83
CA GLN A 105 -18.46 2.16 -0.37
C GLN A 105 -18.41 0.88 0.48
N ARG A 106 -18.92 -0.24 -0.03
CA ARG A 106 -19.00 -1.49 0.75
C ARG A 106 -17.70 -2.29 0.77
N VAL A 107 -16.72 -1.90 -0.02
CA VAL A 107 -15.49 -2.66 -0.21
C VAL A 107 -14.48 -2.33 0.88
N ARG A 108 -13.95 -3.39 1.49
CA ARG A 108 -12.82 -3.35 2.42
C ARG A 108 -11.70 -4.18 1.84
N LEU A 109 -10.47 -3.79 2.17
CA LEU A 109 -9.29 -4.48 1.71
C LEU A 109 -9.11 -5.76 2.54
N ASP A 110 -9.51 -6.90 1.98
CA ASP A 110 -9.46 -8.19 2.67
C ASP A 110 -8.01 -8.71 2.78
N HIS A 111 -7.48 -8.68 4.00
CA HIS A 111 -6.16 -9.20 4.35
C HIS A 111 -6.19 -10.64 4.89
N GLY A 112 -7.36 -11.29 4.86
CA GLY A 112 -7.55 -12.70 5.24
C GLY A 112 -7.23 -13.01 6.71
N TYR A 113 -7.29 -12.00 7.59
CA TYR A 113 -6.94 -12.09 9.02
C TYR A 113 -5.54 -12.66 9.31
N CYS A 114 -4.62 -12.59 8.34
CA CYS A 114 -3.26 -13.07 8.48
C CYS A 114 -2.29 -11.89 8.59
N VAL A 115 -1.51 -11.83 9.67
CA VAL A 115 -0.53 -10.74 9.93
C VAL A 115 0.46 -10.58 8.78
N LYS A 116 1.00 -11.69 8.27
CA LYS A 116 1.92 -11.67 7.14
C LYS A 116 1.29 -11.03 5.90
N ASN A 117 0.09 -11.46 5.53
CA ASN A 117 -0.65 -10.93 4.38
C ASN A 117 -0.96 -9.44 4.55
N ALA A 118 -1.39 -9.04 5.75
CA ALA A 118 -1.65 -7.66 6.11
C ALA A 118 -0.38 -6.79 5.98
N ILE A 119 0.77 -7.24 6.48
CA ILE A 119 2.06 -6.53 6.34
C ILE A 119 2.47 -6.41 4.87
N GLU A 120 2.35 -7.47 4.08
CA GLU A 120 2.70 -7.45 2.66
C GLU A 120 1.81 -6.46 1.87
N MET A 121 0.50 -6.47 2.13
CA MET A 121 -0.46 -5.55 1.53
C MET A 121 -0.25 -4.11 2.00
N TYR A 122 0.06 -3.91 3.28
CA TYR A 122 0.36 -2.62 3.86
C TYR A 122 1.58 -1.98 3.17
N ARG A 123 2.69 -2.71 3.06
CA ARG A 123 3.92 -2.24 2.39
C ARG A 123 3.66 -1.87 0.94
N PHE A 124 2.92 -2.70 0.21
CA PHE A 124 2.63 -2.40 -1.19
C PHE A 124 1.68 -1.19 -1.33
N GLY A 125 0.65 -1.07 -0.49
CA GLY A 125 -0.20 0.11 -0.47
C GLY A 125 0.57 1.39 -0.13
N ARG A 126 1.55 1.32 0.79
CA ARG A 126 2.45 2.43 1.12
C ARG A 126 3.30 2.85 -0.07
N LEU A 127 3.86 1.90 -0.81
CA LEU A 127 4.59 2.15 -2.05
C LEU A 127 3.72 2.88 -3.09
N LEU A 128 2.42 2.56 -3.12
CA LEU A 128 1.45 3.22 -4.00
C LEU A 128 0.91 4.55 -3.45
N GLY A 129 1.25 4.95 -2.23
CA GLY A 129 0.74 6.17 -1.59
C GLY A 129 -0.73 6.08 -1.15
N TRP A 130 -1.21 4.89 -0.80
CA TRP A 130 -2.62 4.62 -0.46
C TRP A 130 -2.98 4.93 0.99
N THR A 131 -2.69 6.13 1.48
CA THR A 131 -2.96 6.48 2.89
C THR A 131 -4.43 6.24 3.29
N THR A 132 -5.37 6.56 2.40
CA THR A 132 -6.82 6.44 2.65
C THR A 132 -7.34 5.00 2.71
N TYR A 133 -6.70 4.07 1.98
CA TYR A 133 -7.18 2.68 1.88
C TYR A 133 -6.52 1.74 2.90
N LEU A 134 -5.49 2.22 3.60
CA LEU A 134 -4.72 1.42 4.54
C LEU A 134 -5.22 1.50 5.97
N GLU A 135 -6.25 2.31 6.28
CA GLU A 135 -6.75 2.50 7.65
C GLU A 135 -7.22 1.17 8.28
N ASP A 136 -7.98 0.36 7.55
CA ASP A 136 -8.46 -0.95 8.03
C ASP A 136 -7.29 -1.90 8.33
N ILE A 137 -6.31 -1.99 7.42
CA ILE A 137 -5.11 -2.82 7.61
C ILE A 137 -4.27 -2.29 8.77
N SER A 138 -4.13 -0.97 8.89
CA SER A 138 -3.36 -0.34 9.96
C SER A 138 -3.98 -0.68 11.31
N SER A 139 -5.30 -0.49 11.43
CA SER A 139 -6.05 -0.80 12.65
C SER A 139 -5.92 -2.27 13.03
N PHE A 140 -6.06 -3.18 12.05
CA PHE A 140 -5.83 -4.60 12.28
C PHE A 140 -4.40 -4.86 12.77
N LEU A 141 -3.37 -4.35 12.09
CA LEU A 141 -1.98 -4.54 12.49
C LEU A 141 -1.69 -3.95 13.89
N GLU A 142 -2.30 -2.81 14.24
CA GLU A 142 -2.20 -2.22 15.58
C GLU A 142 -2.86 -3.10 16.65
N GLU A 143 -4.00 -3.72 16.38
CA GLU A 143 -4.66 -4.66 17.30
C GLU A 143 -3.82 -5.92 17.53
N GLN A 144 -2.98 -6.30 16.56
CA GLN A 144 -2.05 -7.41 16.68
C GLN A 144 -0.76 -7.02 17.40
N LEU A 145 -0.50 -5.72 17.65
CA LEU A 145 0.62 -5.32 18.50
C LEU A 145 0.34 -5.70 19.96
N PRO A 146 1.34 -6.20 20.70
CA PRO A 146 1.13 -6.62 22.08
C PRO A 146 0.75 -5.43 22.94
N CYS A 147 -0.12 -5.68 23.92
CA CYS A 147 -0.38 -4.72 24.99
C CYS A 147 0.41 -5.18 26.22
N PRO A 148 1.26 -4.35 26.83
CA PRO A 148 2.01 -4.72 28.05
C PRO A 148 1.11 -5.23 29.19
N SER A 149 -0.17 -4.84 29.20
CA SER A 149 -1.17 -5.30 30.20
C SER A 149 -1.76 -6.70 29.92
N LYS A 150 -1.45 -7.31 28.77
CA LYS A 150 -1.88 -8.65 28.36
C LYS A 150 -0.61 -9.47 28.07
N GLY A 151 -0.07 -10.11 29.11
CA GLY A 151 1.26 -10.71 29.17
C GLY A 151 1.54 -11.90 28.24
N GLU A 152 1.24 -11.80 26.94
CA GLU A 152 1.68 -12.77 25.94
C GLU A 152 2.96 -12.29 25.25
N ILE A 153 4.03 -13.04 25.50
CA ILE A 153 5.30 -12.94 24.81
C ILE A 153 5.06 -13.24 23.33
N PHE A 154 5.32 -12.24 22.50
CA PHE A 154 5.25 -12.34 21.04
C PHE A 154 6.07 -13.51 20.50
N GLY A 155 5.55 -14.22 19.48
CA GLY A 155 6.35 -15.19 18.74
C GLY A 155 7.47 -14.51 17.96
N ARG A 156 8.65 -15.14 17.88
CA ARG A 156 9.81 -14.60 17.14
C ARG A 156 9.51 -14.35 15.66
N MET A 157 8.55 -15.08 15.10
CA MET A 157 8.16 -15.01 13.69
C MET A 157 7.37 -13.73 13.39
N GLU A 158 6.42 -13.36 14.25
CA GLU A 158 5.68 -12.12 14.12
C GLU A 158 6.61 -10.91 14.28
N LEU A 159 7.54 -10.95 15.24
CA LEU A 159 8.49 -9.85 15.50
C LEU A 159 9.34 -9.58 14.25
N ALA A 160 9.85 -10.65 13.64
CA ALA A 160 10.63 -10.56 12.41
C ALA A 160 9.82 -9.95 11.26
N LEU A 161 8.51 -10.22 11.17
CA LEU A 161 7.66 -9.66 10.13
C LEU A 161 7.45 -8.16 10.32
N PHE A 162 7.17 -7.70 11.54
CA PHE A 162 7.05 -6.26 11.80
C PHE A 162 8.36 -5.51 11.62
N GLN A 163 9.50 -6.15 11.91
CA GLN A 163 10.83 -5.58 11.64
C GLN A 163 11.12 -5.37 10.14
N THR A 164 10.30 -5.91 9.23
CA THR A 164 10.43 -5.65 7.79
C THR A 164 9.79 -4.32 7.34
N LEU A 165 9.06 -3.65 8.23
CA LEU A 165 8.51 -2.32 7.97
C LEU A 165 9.60 -1.24 8.04
N ASP A 166 9.39 -0.11 7.36
CA ASP A 166 10.30 1.04 7.43
C ASP A 166 10.37 1.61 8.86
N SER A 167 11.55 2.01 9.30
CA SER A 167 11.77 2.66 10.60
C SER A 167 10.89 3.89 10.85
N GLN A 168 10.46 4.58 9.80
CA GLN A 168 9.58 5.75 9.86
C GLN A 168 8.10 5.38 9.90
N ASP A 169 7.77 4.10 9.71
CA ASP A 169 6.39 3.64 9.73
C ASP A 169 5.78 3.78 11.12
N MET A 170 4.49 4.15 11.18
CA MET A 170 3.81 4.34 12.46
C MET A 170 3.67 3.03 13.23
N ILE A 171 3.39 1.93 12.54
CA ILE A 171 3.23 0.61 13.15
C ILE A 171 4.58 0.14 13.70
N TYR A 172 5.66 0.33 12.94
CA TYR A 172 7.01 0.01 13.41
C TYR A 172 7.40 0.83 14.65
N ARG A 173 7.24 2.15 14.60
CA ARG A 173 7.58 3.03 15.74
C ARG A 173 6.78 2.66 16.98
N ARG A 174 5.49 2.37 16.83
CA ARG A 174 4.64 1.95 17.94
C ARG A 174 5.06 0.60 18.53
N LEU A 175 5.49 -0.35 17.70
CA LEU A 175 6.08 -1.61 18.17
C LEU A 175 7.35 -1.35 18.99
N VAL A 176 8.27 -0.50 18.48
CA VAL A 176 9.50 -0.14 19.20
C VAL A 176 9.17 0.52 20.54
N ASP A 177 8.24 1.48 20.57
CA ASP A 177 7.80 2.15 21.80
C ASP A 177 7.26 1.17 22.84
N ILE A 178 6.54 0.11 22.42
CA ILE A 178 6.04 -0.95 23.30
C ILE A 178 7.21 -1.78 23.85
N LEU A 179 8.11 -2.24 22.97
CA LEU A 179 9.25 -3.07 23.35
C LEU A 179 10.24 -2.35 24.27
N GLU A 180 10.46 -1.05 24.07
CA GLU A 180 11.30 -0.23 24.95
C GLU A 180 10.67 -0.09 26.34
N ARG A 181 9.34 0.13 26.42
CA ARG A 181 8.64 0.18 27.71
C ARG A 181 8.71 -1.15 28.46
N ASP A 182 8.68 -2.28 27.77
CA ASP A 182 8.81 -3.60 28.39
C ASP A 182 10.26 -3.90 28.84
N GLN A 183 11.28 -3.38 28.15
CA GLN A 183 12.69 -3.56 28.55
C GLN A 183 13.11 -2.65 29.71
N PHE A 184 12.49 -1.48 29.84
CA PHE A 184 12.84 -0.47 30.85
C PHE A 184 11.76 -0.27 31.93
N GLY A 185 10.68 -1.06 31.90
CA GLY A 185 9.51 -0.95 32.77
C GLY A 185 9.25 -2.21 33.60
N ASP A 186 10.22 -2.59 34.43
CA ASP A 186 10.03 -3.21 35.74
C ASP A 186 11.35 -3.02 36.52
N SER A 187 11.46 -1.85 37.16
CA SER A 187 12.44 -1.52 38.21
C SER A 187 11.79 -0.52 39.17
#